data_AF-A0A9X1JXF0-F1
#
_entry.id   AF-A0A9X1JXF0-F1
#
_cell.length_a   1.000
_cell.length_b   1.000
_cell.length_c   1.000
_cell.angle_alpha   90.00
_cell.angle_beta   90.00
_cell.angle_gamma   90.00
#
_symmetry.space_group_name_H-M   'P 1'
#
loop_
_entity.id
_entity.type
_entity.pdbx_description
1 polymer ?
#
loop_
_entity_poly.entity_id
_entity_poly.type
_entity_poly.pdbx_seq_one_letter_code
_entity_poly.pdbx_strand_id
1 'polypeptide(L)'
;MIKFFRNIRKNLLSQGRTGKYLKYAVGEIILVVIGILIALQINTWNENKKLNAIKDNNYVQLLEDLKTDKDYIDEVIKEYKSNILLYQAYLKTYKTPNLTLDDVMNNQNQLDFSVTTIRFQNSTITSLENTGEIKLIPSELRRKLTDFKRNQDYATETNNDGNDYFFDRMEMAGITGSQPDFQNRIKNHPLLREALGIQENLPKIIGSIEISMLYKNFTERETVYNLEKLLVDIQEITSLINNERNK
;
A
#
# COMPACT_ATOMS: atom_id res chain seq x y z
N MET A 1 33.77 -33.49 35.70
CA MET A 1 33.18 -34.82 35.48
C MET A 1 34.10 -35.82 34.75
N ILE A 2 35.01 -35.39 33.86
CA ILE A 2 35.89 -36.30 33.08
C ILE A 2 36.85 -37.15 33.95
N LYS A 3 37.37 -36.66 35.08
CA LYS A 3 38.36 -37.39 35.90
C LYS A 3 37.77 -38.62 36.62
N PHE A 4 36.49 -38.57 37.01
CA PHE A 4 35.83 -39.65 37.74
C PHE A 4 35.60 -40.88 36.87
N PHE A 5 34.97 -40.69 35.70
CA PHE A 5 34.76 -41.76 34.72
C PHE A 5 36.07 -42.28 34.13
N ARG A 6 37.08 -41.41 33.97
CA ARG A 6 38.44 -41.80 33.55
C ARG A 6 39.12 -42.75 34.56
N ASN A 7 38.99 -42.50 35.86
CA ASN A 7 39.59 -43.35 36.89
C ASN A 7 38.88 -44.71 37.00
N ILE A 8 37.56 -44.75 36.83
CA ILE A 8 36.79 -46.01 36.77
C ILE A 8 37.21 -46.87 35.57
N ARG A 9 37.38 -46.25 34.40
CA ARG A 9 37.86 -46.94 33.19
C ARG A 9 39.27 -47.51 33.34
N LYS A 10 40.20 -46.76 33.93
CA LYS A 10 41.56 -47.24 34.23
C LYS A 10 41.57 -48.43 35.19
N ASN A 11 40.75 -48.41 36.24
CA ASN A 11 40.63 -49.51 37.21
C ASN A 11 39.98 -50.78 36.62
N LEU A 12 39.06 -50.64 35.66
CA LEU A 12 38.43 -51.80 34.99
C LEU A 12 39.35 -52.48 33.97
N LEU A 13 40.23 -51.70 33.32
CA LEU A 13 41.28 -52.22 32.43
C LEU A 13 42.37 -52.95 33.21
N SER A 14 42.80 -52.44 34.37
CA SER A 14 43.84 -53.10 35.20
C SER A 14 43.39 -54.42 35.82
N GLN A 15 42.07 -54.65 35.93
CA GLN A 15 41.48 -55.91 36.43
C GLN A 15 41.15 -56.94 35.33
N GLY A 16 41.55 -56.72 34.07
CA GLY A 16 41.28 -57.66 32.96
C GLY A 16 39.80 -57.74 32.53
N ARG A 17 38.95 -56.79 32.94
CA ARG A 17 37.48 -56.81 32.70
C ARG A 17 37.08 -56.00 31.46
N THR A 18 37.63 -56.33 30.30
CA THR A 18 37.41 -55.66 29.01
C THR A 18 35.92 -55.51 28.63
N GLY A 19 35.08 -56.51 28.89
CA GLY A 19 33.64 -56.44 28.61
C GLY A 19 32.88 -55.40 29.47
N LYS A 20 33.30 -55.17 30.72
CA LYS A 20 32.71 -54.10 31.57
C LYS A 20 33.22 -52.73 31.11
N TYR A 21 34.50 -52.62 30.78
CA TYR A 21 35.09 -51.38 30.24
C TYR A 21 34.34 -50.86 29.00
N LEU A 22 34.03 -51.74 28.04
CA LEU A 22 33.28 -51.37 26.83
C LEU A 22 31.87 -50.85 27.15
N LYS A 23 31.13 -51.50 28.06
CA LYS A 23 29.79 -51.03 28.48
C LYS A 23 29.84 -49.63 29.10
N TYR A 24 30.84 -49.35 29.94
CA TYR A 24 31.01 -48.03 30.57
C TYR A 24 31.47 -46.96 29.57
N ALA A 25 32.35 -47.30 28.63
CA ALA A 25 32.78 -46.36 27.58
C ALA A 25 31.62 -45.99 26.64
N VAL A 26 30.78 -46.96 26.28
CA VAL A 26 29.56 -46.71 25.48
C VAL A 26 28.57 -45.84 26.25
N GLY A 27 28.35 -46.11 27.55
CA GLY A 27 27.49 -45.28 28.40
C GLY A 27 27.96 -43.83 28.51
N GLU A 28 29.27 -43.59 28.57
CA GLU A 28 29.84 -42.24 28.61
C GLU A 28 29.67 -41.51 27.27
N ILE A 29 29.87 -42.21 26.14
CA ILE A 29 29.60 -41.63 24.81
C ILE A 29 28.12 -41.26 24.69
N ILE A 30 27.20 -42.14 25.11
CA ILE A 30 25.76 -41.86 25.07
C ILE A 30 25.41 -40.64 25.93
N LEU A 31 25.97 -40.53 27.15
CA LEU A 31 25.77 -39.36 28.02
C LEU A 31 26.28 -38.06 27.39
N VAL A 32 27.46 -38.09 26.77
CA VAL A 32 28.02 -36.93 26.07
C VAL A 32 27.15 -36.54 24.87
N VAL A 33 26.69 -37.52 24.08
CA VAL A 33 25.80 -37.29 22.94
C VAL A 33 24.49 -36.67 23.39
N ILE A 34 23.85 -37.17 24.46
CA ILE A 34 22.64 -36.56 25.04
C ILE A 34 22.90 -35.12 25.47
N GLY A 35 24.03 -34.85 26.12
CA GLY A 35 24.42 -33.49 26.51
C GLY A 35 24.56 -32.54 25.32
N ILE A 36 25.18 -32.99 24.22
CA ILE A 36 25.31 -32.21 22.98
C ILE A 36 23.93 -31.98 22.34
N LEU A 37 23.08 -33.01 22.28
CA LEU A 37 21.73 -32.89 21.72
C LEU A 37 20.87 -31.89 22.50
N ILE A 38 20.91 -31.93 23.84
CA ILE A 38 20.21 -30.96 24.68
C ILE A 38 20.75 -29.55 24.45
N ALA A 39 22.08 -29.37 24.39
CA ALA A 39 22.68 -28.07 24.14
C ALA A 39 22.27 -27.50 22.77
N LEU A 40 22.27 -28.33 21.72
CA LEU A 40 21.79 -27.95 20.39
C LEU A 40 20.30 -27.60 20.43
N GLN A 41 19.46 -28.39 21.11
CA GLN A 41 18.03 -28.11 21.25
C GLN A 41 17.76 -26.78 21.96
N ILE A 42 18.48 -26.48 23.04
CA ILE A 42 18.35 -25.20 23.75
C ILE A 42 18.76 -24.04 22.83
N ASN A 43 19.85 -24.18 22.06
CA ASN A 43 20.28 -23.15 21.12
C ASN A 43 19.23 -22.90 20.03
N THR A 44 18.75 -23.97 19.38
CA THR A 44 17.70 -23.88 18.35
C THR A 44 16.39 -23.31 18.91
N TRP A 45 16.02 -23.65 20.16
CA TRP A 45 14.84 -23.08 20.81
C TRP A 45 14.97 -21.56 21.06
N ASN A 46 16.13 -21.10 21.55
CA ASN A 46 16.39 -19.68 21.75
C ASN A 46 16.39 -18.91 20.42
N GLU A 47 16.96 -19.48 19.36
CA GLU A 47 16.94 -18.89 18.01
C GLU A 47 15.51 -18.78 17.48
N ASN A 48 14.71 -19.85 17.58
CA ASN A 48 13.31 -19.84 17.17
C ASN A 48 12.48 -18.83 17.96
N LYS A 49 12.73 -18.69 19.26
CA LYS A 49 12.06 -17.68 20.10
C LYS A 49 12.37 -16.26 19.62
N LYS A 50 13.63 -15.98 19.24
CA LYS A 50 14.03 -14.68 18.70
C LYS A 50 13.37 -14.40 17.34
N LEU A 51 13.35 -15.40 16.45
CA LEU A 51 12.71 -15.26 15.13
C LEU A 51 11.19 -15.04 15.24
N ASN A 52 10.53 -15.74 16.17
CA ASN A 52 9.11 -15.53 16.42
C ASN A 52 8.82 -14.12 16.95
N ALA A 53 9.64 -13.59 17.86
CA ALA A 53 9.48 -12.22 18.35
C ALA A 53 9.63 -11.17 17.23
N ILE A 54 10.57 -11.37 16.30
CA ILE A 54 10.74 -10.51 15.11
C ILE A 54 9.49 -10.61 14.22
N LYS A 55 9.04 -11.84 13.92
CA LYS A 55 7.83 -12.09 13.11
C LYS A 55 6.60 -11.40 13.71
N ASP A 56 6.40 -11.52 15.02
CA ASP A 56 5.24 -10.91 15.70
C ASP A 56 5.31 -9.38 15.68
N ASN A 57 6.50 -8.80 15.87
CA ASN A 57 6.71 -7.36 15.75
C ASN A 57 6.44 -6.86 14.31
N ASN A 58 6.83 -7.64 13.30
CA ASN A 58 6.53 -7.32 11.90
C ASN A 58 5.03 -7.40 11.60
N TYR A 59 4.31 -8.37 12.18
CA TYR A 59 2.86 -8.43 12.07
C TYR A 59 2.16 -7.24 12.71
N VAL A 60 2.65 -6.74 13.85
CA VAL A 60 2.09 -5.53 14.47
C VAL A 60 2.26 -4.32 13.54
N GLN A 61 3.45 -4.12 13.00
CA GLN A 61 3.73 -3.02 12.05
C GLN A 61 2.88 -3.14 10.78
N LEU A 62 2.77 -4.34 10.20
CA LEU A 62 1.92 -4.55 9.01
C LEU A 62 0.46 -4.21 9.30
N LEU A 63 -0.08 -4.58 10.47
CA LEU A 63 -1.45 -4.24 10.84
C LEU A 63 -1.67 -2.73 11.02
N GLU A 64 -0.66 -2.01 11.51
CA GLU A 64 -0.70 -0.56 11.65
C GLU A 64 -0.65 0.14 10.28
N ASP A 65 0.23 -0.31 9.39
CA ASP A 65 0.32 0.17 8.00
C ASP A 65 -1.00 -0.05 7.26
N LEU A 66 -1.55 -1.28 7.31
CA LEU A 66 -2.82 -1.64 6.65
C LEU A 66 -4.00 -0.81 7.18
N LYS A 67 -4.01 -0.47 8.47
CA LYS A 67 -5.03 0.40 9.06
C LYS A 67 -4.89 1.83 8.53
N THR A 68 -3.67 2.35 8.49
CA THR A 68 -3.38 3.69 7.98
C THR A 68 -3.76 3.80 6.50
N ASP A 69 -3.39 2.81 5.70
CA ASP A 69 -3.77 2.72 4.29
C ASP A 69 -5.28 2.66 4.11
N LYS A 70 -5.99 1.87 4.93
CA LYS A 70 -7.45 1.81 4.88
C LYS A 70 -8.09 3.17 5.14
N ASP A 71 -7.68 3.85 6.20
CA ASP A 71 -8.26 5.14 6.57
C ASP A 71 -7.96 6.21 5.51
N TYR A 72 -6.76 6.18 4.92
CA TYR A 72 -6.40 7.02 3.77
C TYR A 72 -7.26 6.73 2.54
N ILE A 73 -7.41 5.45 2.17
CA ILE A 73 -8.22 5.02 1.03
C ILE A 73 -9.68 5.47 1.19
N ASP A 74 -10.25 5.31 2.37
CA ASP A 74 -11.64 5.69 2.64
C ASP A 74 -11.88 7.20 2.41
N GLU A 75 -10.96 8.07 2.83
CA GLU A 75 -11.08 9.51 2.58
C GLU A 75 -10.92 9.87 1.09
N VAL A 76 -9.98 9.24 0.37
CA VAL A 76 -9.81 9.49 -1.07
C VAL A 76 -11.03 9.01 -1.86
N ILE A 77 -11.58 7.83 -1.54
CA ILE A 77 -12.80 7.32 -2.17
C ILE A 77 -13.97 8.29 -1.95
N LYS A 78 -14.11 8.82 -0.73
CA LYS A 78 -15.16 9.76 -0.38
C LYS A 78 -15.06 11.07 -1.16
N GLU A 79 -13.85 11.63 -1.28
CA GLU A 79 -13.57 12.80 -2.11
C GLU A 79 -13.95 12.54 -3.58
N TYR A 80 -13.44 11.47 -4.17
CA TYR A 80 -13.69 11.15 -5.58
C TYR A 80 -15.16 10.86 -5.86
N LYS A 81 -15.87 10.17 -4.94
CA LYS A 81 -17.31 9.98 -5.07
C LYS A 81 -18.06 11.31 -5.04
N SER A 82 -17.64 12.28 -4.22
CA SER A 82 -18.20 13.64 -4.22
C SER A 82 -17.98 14.33 -5.57
N ASN A 83 -16.76 14.29 -6.10
CA ASN A 83 -16.42 14.89 -7.39
C ASN A 83 -17.19 14.27 -8.56
N ILE A 84 -17.32 12.95 -8.55
CA ILE A 84 -18.13 12.22 -9.54
C ILE A 84 -19.60 12.66 -9.49
N LEU A 85 -20.16 12.89 -8.29
CA LEU A 85 -21.53 13.38 -8.14
C LEU A 85 -21.70 14.81 -8.64
N LEU A 86 -20.72 15.70 -8.38
CA LEU A 86 -20.71 17.06 -8.92
C LEU A 86 -20.69 17.03 -10.45
N TYR A 87 -19.83 16.22 -11.05
CA TYR A 87 -19.79 16.08 -12.51
C TYR A 87 -21.10 15.51 -13.08
N GLN A 88 -21.71 14.53 -12.41
CA GLN A 88 -23.03 14.02 -12.82
C GLN A 88 -24.14 15.09 -12.70
N ALA A 89 -24.09 15.95 -11.68
CA ALA A 89 -25.02 17.06 -11.54
C ALA A 89 -24.82 18.09 -12.65
N TYR A 90 -23.56 18.41 -12.97
CA TYR A 90 -23.19 19.25 -14.10
C TYR A 90 -23.74 18.72 -15.43
N LEU A 91 -23.56 17.44 -15.74
CA LEU A 91 -24.10 16.84 -16.97
C LEU A 91 -25.62 16.94 -17.09
N LYS A 92 -26.35 16.98 -15.96
CA LYS A 92 -27.82 17.16 -15.98
C LYS A 92 -28.24 18.57 -16.40
N THR A 93 -27.37 19.57 -16.27
CA THR A 93 -27.67 20.97 -16.66
C THR A 93 -27.93 21.12 -18.16
N TYR A 94 -27.36 20.25 -19.00
CA TYR A 94 -27.61 20.17 -20.44
C TYR A 94 -29.05 19.82 -20.83
N LYS A 95 -29.88 19.40 -19.87
CA LYS A 95 -31.33 19.20 -20.08
C LYS A 95 -32.12 20.51 -20.08
N THR A 96 -31.49 21.63 -19.71
CA THR A 96 -32.12 22.95 -19.68
C THR A 96 -32.30 23.47 -21.12
N PRO A 97 -33.51 23.87 -21.53
CA PRO A 97 -33.74 24.41 -22.87
C PRO A 97 -33.03 25.75 -23.06
N ASN A 98 -32.58 26.04 -24.28
CA ASN A 98 -31.94 27.30 -24.66
C ASN A 98 -30.67 27.67 -23.86
N LEU A 99 -29.88 26.65 -23.45
CA LEU A 99 -28.65 26.83 -22.71
C LEU A 99 -27.65 27.71 -23.49
N THR A 100 -27.17 28.80 -22.88
CA THR A 100 -26.16 29.69 -23.47
C THR A 100 -24.75 29.23 -23.11
N LEU A 101 -23.73 29.74 -23.83
CA LEU A 101 -22.34 29.46 -23.48
C LEU A 101 -21.95 30.00 -22.10
N ASP A 102 -22.51 31.15 -21.70
CA ASP A 102 -22.30 31.71 -20.37
C ASP A 102 -22.93 30.82 -19.28
N ASP A 103 -24.09 30.20 -19.54
CA ASP A 103 -24.69 29.23 -18.62
C ASP A 103 -23.79 28.00 -18.44
N VAL A 104 -23.25 27.46 -19.54
CA VAL A 104 -22.30 26.33 -19.50
C VAL A 104 -21.07 26.69 -18.68
N MET A 105 -20.47 27.85 -18.94
CA MET A 105 -19.30 28.34 -18.20
C MET A 105 -19.59 28.48 -16.70
N ASN A 106 -20.74 29.06 -16.34
CA ASN A 106 -21.14 29.20 -14.94
C ASN A 106 -21.39 27.86 -14.24
N ASN A 107 -21.93 26.88 -14.96
CA ASN A 107 -22.12 25.52 -14.46
C ASN A 107 -20.78 24.79 -14.29
N GLN A 108 -19.82 24.97 -15.20
CA GLN A 108 -18.47 24.43 -15.08
C GLN A 108 -17.73 24.98 -13.85
N ASN A 109 -17.97 26.24 -13.47
CA ASN A 109 -17.38 26.84 -12.26
C ASN A 109 -17.82 26.16 -10.94
N GLN A 110 -18.84 25.29 -10.96
CA GLN A 110 -19.26 24.51 -9.78
C GLN A 110 -18.51 23.17 -9.66
N LEU A 111 -17.69 22.81 -10.64
CA LEU A 111 -16.91 21.57 -10.63
C LEU A 111 -15.66 21.73 -9.76
N ASP A 112 -15.15 20.60 -9.27
CA ASP A 112 -13.86 20.56 -8.58
C ASP A 112 -12.72 20.34 -9.58
N PHE A 113 -11.84 21.33 -9.67
CA PHE A 113 -10.65 21.36 -10.51
C PHE A 113 -9.38 20.91 -9.77
N SER A 114 -9.48 20.63 -8.47
CA SER A 114 -8.38 20.07 -7.71
C SER A 114 -8.12 18.62 -8.12
N VAL A 115 -6.86 18.20 -8.05
CA VAL A 115 -6.48 16.80 -8.26
C VAL A 115 -5.76 16.30 -7.04
N THR A 116 -6.04 15.05 -6.70
CA THR A 116 -5.37 14.34 -5.62
C THR A 116 -4.31 13.43 -6.23
N THR A 117 -3.06 13.59 -5.74
CA THR A 117 -1.96 12.66 -6.04
C THR A 117 -1.98 11.55 -5.01
N ILE A 118 -2.25 10.32 -5.45
CA ILE A 118 -2.25 9.17 -4.56
C ILE A 118 -0.81 8.74 -4.23
N ARG A 119 -0.54 8.47 -2.95
CA ARG A 119 0.76 7.96 -2.50
C ARG A 119 0.59 7.01 -1.32
N PHE A 120 1.00 5.76 -1.52
CA PHE A 120 1.05 4.75 -0.46
C PHE A 120 2.43 4.68 0.20
N GLN A 121 2.45 4.33 1.48
CA GLN A 121 3.70 4.13 2.23
C GLN A 121 3.92 2.63 2.47
N ASN A 122 4.81 2.04 1.68
CA ASN A 122 5.08 0.59 1.73
C ASN A 122 6.26 0.25 2.66
N SER A 123 6.38 0.96 3.78
CA SER A 123 7.58 0.97 4.63
C SER A 123 7.90 -0.41 5.22
N THR A 124 6.91 -1.08 5.84
CA THR A 124 7.12 -2.39 6.47
C THR A 124 7.35 -3.49 5.44
N ILE A 125 6.56 -3.54 4.36
CA ILE A 125 6.76 -4.53 3.28
C ILE A 125 8.16 -4.38 2.66
N THR A 126 8.58 -3.15 2.38
CA THR A 126 9.91 -2.88 1.82
C THR A 126 11.04 -3.20 2.81
N SER A 127 10.84 -2.93 4.11
CA SER A 127 11.77 -3.33 5.16
C SER A 127 11.93 -4.85 5.23
N LEU A 128 10.83 -5.60 5.20
CA LEU A 128 10.83 -7.07 5.20
C LEU A 128 11.58 -7.65 4.00
N GLU A 129 11.43 -7.04 2.81
CA GLU A 129 12.15 -7.42 1.60
C GLU A 129 13.65 -7.16 1.75
N ASN A 130 14.04 -5.97 2.20
CA ASN A 130 15.44 -5.54 2.30
C ASN A 130 16.22 -6.29 3.40
N THR A 131 15.57 -6.61 4.51
CA THR A 131 16.17 -7.36 5.63
C THR A 131 16.18 -8.87 5.38
N GLY A 132 15.40 -9.35 4.41
CA GLY A 132 15.16 -10.78 4.17
C GLY A 132 14.22 -11.43 5.18
N GLU A 133 13.68 -10.67 6.13
CA GLU A 133 12.71 -11.12 7.14
C GLU A 133 11.37 -11.53 6.51
N ILE A 134 11.09 -11.11 5.26
CA ILE A 134 9.95 -11.59 4.48
C ILE A 134 9.91 -13.13 4.38
N LYS A 135 11.05 -13.81 4.55
CA LYS A 135 11.13 -15.29 4.58
C LYS A 135 10.51 -15.91 5.83
N LEU A 136 10.38 -15.15 6.92
CA LEU A 136 9.69 -15.55 8.15
C LEU A 136 8.17 -15.55 7.99
N ILE A 137 7.66 -14.85 6.98
CA ILE A 137 6.24 -14.76 6.67
C ILE A 137 5.82 -15.98 5.84
N PRO A 138 4.69 -16.64 6.16
CA PRO A 138 4.16 -17.75 5.36
C PRO A 138 4.03 -17.40 3.88
N SER A 139 4.24 -18.38 3.00
CA SER A 139 4.28 -18.17 1.55
C SER A 139 3.01 -17.51 0.99
N GLU A 140 1.84 -17.90 1.49
CA GLU A 140 0.55 -17.33 1.12
C GLU A 140 0.45 -15.84 1.48
N LEU A 141 0.71 -15.50 2.75
CA LEU A 141 0.65 -14.12 3.22
C LEU A 141 1.70 -13.24 2.54
N ARG A 142 2.92 -13.76 2.35
CA ARG A 142 3.99 -13.09 1.60
C ARG A 142 3.56 -12.76 0.16
N ARG A 143 2.93 -13.72 -0.55
CA ARG A 143 2.41 -13.47 -1.91
C ARG A 143 1.37 -12.36 -1.88
N LYS A 144 0.42 -12.40 -0.94
CA LYS A 144 -0.62 -11.37 -0.79
C LYS A 144 -0.05 -9.98 -0.49
N LEU A 145 0.97 -9.88 0.35
CA LEU A 145 1.66 -8.61 0.63
C LEU A 145 2.36 -8.06 -0.62
N THR A 146 3.03 -8.91 -1.40
CA THR A 146 3.66 -8.50 -2.67
C THR A 146 2.62 -8.08 -3.71
N ASP A 147 1.51 -8.81 -3.80
CA ASP A 147 0.39 -8.47 -4.70
C ASP A 147 -0.25 -7.14 -4.31
N PHE A 148 -0.49 -6.93 -3.02
CA PHE A 148 -1.03 -5.68 -2.47
C PHE A 148 -0.14 -4.48 -2.80
N LYS A 149 1.17 -4.57 -2.55
CA LYS A 149 2.15 -3.54 -2.90
C LYS A 149 2.09 -3.18 -4.40
N ARG A 150 2.03 -4.20 -5.26
CA ARG A 150 1.90 -4.00 -6.71
C ARG A 150 0.58 -3.34 -7.11
N ASN A 151 -0.52 -3.69 -6.45
CA ASN A 151 -1.82 -3.07 -6.70
C ASN A 151 -1.84 -1.61 -6.24
N GLN A 152 -1.14 -1.27 -5.15
CA GLN A 152 -0.94 0.12 -4.70
C GLN A 152 -0.13 0.93 -5.72
N ASP A 153 0.96 0.36 -6.22
CA ASP A 153 1.80 0.98 -7.26
C ASP A 153 0.98 1.24 -8.54
N TYR A 154 0.20 0.24 -8.99
CA TYR A 154 -0.69 0.37 -10.14
C TYR A 154 -1.76 1.45 -9.96
N ALA A 155 -2.41 1.49 -8.79
CA ALA A 155 -3.39 2.53 -8.47
C ALA A 155 -2.76 3.94 -8.46
N THR A 156 -1.52 4.05 -7.99
CA THR A 156 -0.76 5.31 -7.97
C THR A 156 -0.39 5.76 -9.38
N GLU A 157 0.16 4.86 -10.20
CA GLU A 157 0.58 5.15 -11.57
C GLU A 157 -0.62 5.57 -12.43
N THR A 158 -1.71 4.80 -12.42
CA THR A 158 -2.91 5.12 -13.19
C THR A 158 -3.59 6.43 -12.76
N ASN A 159 -3.55 6.76 -11.47
CA ASN A 159 -4.02 8.05 -10.97
C ASN A 159 -3.15 9.20 -11.48
N ASN A 160 -1.83 9.05 -11.41
CA ASN A 160 -0.89 10.08 -11.85
C ASN A 160 -0.98 10.32 -13.36
N ASP A 161 -0.99 9.27 -14.18
CA ASP A 161 -1.17 9.38 -15.63
C ASP A 161 -2.46 10.12 -15.97
N GLY A 162 -3.55 9.79 -15.27
CA GLY A 162 -4.83 10.47 -15.43
C GLY A 162 -4.80 11.95 -15.03
N ASN A 163 -4.12 12.28 -13.94
CA ASN A 163 -3.92 13.66 -13.50
C ASN A 163 -3.06 14.45 -14.51
N ASP A 164 -2.03 13.84 -15.08
CA ASP A 164 -1.20 14.46 -16.11
C ASP A 164 -2.02 14.76 -17.36
N TYR A 165 -2.84 13.81 -17.84
CA TYR A 165 -3.77 14.06 -18.94
C TYR A 165 -4.77 15.17 -18.63
N PHE A 166 -5.27 15.27 -17.39
CA PHE A 166 -6.13 16.37 -16.98
C PHE A 166 -5.41 17.73 -17.11
N PHE A 167 -4.18 17.82 -16.60
CA PHE A 167 -3.38 19.05 -16.63
C PHE A 167 -2.98 19.46 -18.04
N ASP A 168 -2.51 18.54 -18.88
CA ASP A 168 -2.15 18.81 -20.28
C ASP A 168 -3.33 19.43 -21.04
N ARG A 169 -4.55 18.94 -20.79
CA ARG A 169 -5.78 19.48 -21.40
C ARG A 169 -6.21 20.80 -20.77
N MET A 170 -6.00 20.96 -19.46
CA MET A 170 -6.32 22.20 -18.75
C MET A 170 -5.37 23.33 -19.14
N GLU A 171 -4.10 23.04 -19.45
CA GLU A 171 -3.14 24.01 -19.95
C GLU A 171 -3.62 24.62 -21.27
N MET A 172 -4.21 23.82 -22.17
CA MET A 172 -4.82 24.33 -23.40
C MET A 172 -5.94 25.35 -23.13
N ALA A 173 -6.66 25.19 -22.01
CA ALA A 173 -7.67 26.13 -21.54
C ALA A 173 -6.99 27.38 -20.92
N GLY A 174 -6.00 27.18 -20.06
CA GLY A 174 -5.23 28.22 -19.38
C GLY A 174 -4.54 29.20 -20.34
N ILE A 175 -4.00 28.72 -21.47
CA ILE A 175 -3.40 29.54 -22.53
C ILE A 175 -4.42 30.53 -23.14
N THR A 176 -5.72 30.26 -23.00
CA THR A 176 -6.81 31.16 -23.43
C THR A 176 -7.44 31.98 -22.29
N GLY A 177 -6.77 32.05 -21.14
CA GLY A 177 -7.21 32.86 -20.00
C GLY A 177 -8.31 32.20 -19.15
N SER A 178 -8.44 30.87 -19.15
CA SER A 178 -9.59 30.17 -18.56
C SER A 178 -9.33 29.40 -17.28
N GLN A 179 -8.38 29.84 -16.44
CA GLN A 179 -8.40 29.31 -15.07
C GLN A 179 -9.75 29.68 -14.43
N PRO A 180 -10.52 28.72 -13.88
CA PRO A 180 -11.86 28.97 -13.34
C PRO A 180 -11.89 30.12 -12.33
N ASP A 181 -10.87 30.17 -11.45
CA ASP A 181 -10.71 31.27 -10.49
C ASP A 181 -10.47 32.62 -11.17
N PHE A 182 -9.71 32.63 -12.26
CA PHE A 182 -9.48 33.86 -13.02
C PHE A 182 -10.74 34.32 -13.74
N GLN A 183 -11.50 33.41 -14.35
CA GLN A 183 -12.80 33.70 -14.96
C GLN A 183 -13.78 34.29 -13.93
N ASN A 184 -13.82 33.70 -12.73
CA ASN A 184 -14.63 34.20 -11.62
C ASN A 184 -14.20 35.61 -11.17
N ARG A 185 -12.89 35.91 -11.15
CA ARG A 185 -12.38 37.25 -10.82
C ARG A 185 -12.77 38.29 -11.86
N ILE A 186 -12.73 37.95 -13.15
CA ILE A 186 -12.97 38.90 -14.25
C ILE A 186 -14.44 38.98 -14.70
N LYS A 187 -15.34 38.15 -14.15
CA LYS A 187 -16.75 38.05 -14.61
C LYS A 187 -17.49 39.39 -14.66
N ASN A 188 -17.19 40.29 -13.73
CA ASN A 188 -17.81 41.62 -13.63
C ASN A 188 -16.98 42.74 -14.30
N HIS A 189 -15.97 42.38 -15.08
CA HIS A 189 -15.05 43.31 -15.73
C HIS A 189 -15.15 43.18 -17.27
N PRO A 190 -16.20 43.72 -17.89
CA PRO A 190 -16.49 43.51 -19.32
C PRO A 190 -15.35 43.99 -20.24
N LEU A 191 -14.76 45.15 -19.97
CA LEU A 191 -13.61 45.67 -20.74
C LEU A 191 -12.38 44.76 -20.65
N LEU A 192 -12.17 44.12 -19.49
CA LEU A 192 -11.06 43.19 -19.31
C LEU A 192 -11.33 41.86 -20.02
N ARG A 193 -12.57 41.37 -19.97
CA ARG A 193 -13.00 40.18 -20.71
C ARG A 193 -12.88 40.36 -22.21
N GLU A 194 -13.21 41.55 -22.71
CA GLU A 194 -13.05 41.95 -24.12
C GLU A 194 -11.56 42.02 -24.49
N ALA A 195 -10.74 42.74 -23.72
CA ALA A 195 -9.30 42.88 -23.97
C ALA A 195 -8.55 41.53 -23.97
N LEU A 196 -9.05 40.54 -23.21
CA LEU A 196 -8.50 39.19 -23.14
C LEU A 196 -9.10 38.24 -24.20
N GLY A 197 -10.04 38.69 -25.03
CA GLY A 197 -10.69 37.87 -26.06
C GLY A 197 -11.49 36.70 -25.49
N ILE A 198 -12.02 36.80 -24.27
CA ILE A 198 -12.70 35.68 -23.60
C ILE A 198 -13.98 35.28 -24.33
N GLN A 199 -14.78 36.26 -24.78
CA GLN A 199 -16.03 35.98 -25.50
C GLN A 199 -15.78 35.29 -26.84
N GLU A 200 -14.77 35.73 -27.59
CA GLU A 200 -14.42 35.14 -28.89
C GLU A 200 -13.90 33.70 -28.74
N ASN A 201 -13.19 33.42 -27.64
CA ASN A 201 -12.61 32.10 -27.36
C ASN A 201 -13.51 31.18 -26.52
N LEU A 202 -14.71 31.64 -26.12
CA LEU A 202 -15.58 30.93 -25.18
C LEU A 202 -15.89 29.47 -25.59
N PRO A 203 -16.19 29.15 -26.86
CA PRO A 203 -16.38 27.76 -27.29
C PRO A 203 -15.14 26.88 -27.10
N LYS A 204 -13.95 27.43 -27.38
CA LYS A 204 -12.67 26.70 -27.22
C LYS A 204 -12.38 26.45 -25.76
N ILE A 205 -12.58 27.46 -24.91
CA ILE A 205 -12.43 27.36 -23.46
C ILE A 205 -13.34 26.25 -22.90
N ILE A 206 -14.64 26.33 -23.22
CA ILE A 206 -15.63 25.34 -22.76
C ILE A 206 -15.24 23.94 -23.23
N GLY A 207 -14.85 23.79 -24.50
CA GLY A 207 -14.43 22.50 -25.05
C GLY A 207 -13.19 21.92 -24.36
N SER A 208 -12.21 22.75 -24.01
CA SER A 208 -11.04 22.31 -23.25
C SER A 208 -11.42 21.85 -21.83
N ILE A 209 -12.25 22.62 -21.12
CA ILE A 209 -12.74 22.24 -19.79
C ILE A 209 -13.56 20.95 -19.85
N GLU A 210 -14.43 20.79 -20.85
CA GLU A 210 -15.22 19.56 -21.05
C GLU A 210 -14.33 18.33 -21.16
N ILE A 211 -13.31 18.40 -22.02
CA ILE A 211 -12.38 17.28 -22.23
C ILE A 211 -11.60 17.00 -20.95
N SER A 212 -11.05 18.02 -20.30
CA SER A 212 -10.35 17.84 -19.02
C SER A 212 -11.24 17.18 -17.97
N MET A 213 -12.45 17.68 -17.75
CA MET A 213 -13.36 17.14 -16.74
C MET A 213 -13.85 15.73 -17.07
N LEU A 214 -14.00 15.38 -18.35
CA LEU A 214 -14.27 14.01 -18.79
C LEU A 214 -13.13 13.07 -18.38
N TYR A 215 -11.87 13.43 -18.66
CA TYR A 215 -10.71 12.64 -18.25
C TYR A 215 -10.60 12.53 -16.73
N LYS A 216 -10.76 13.64 -16.00
CA LYS A 216 -10.79 13.63 -14.53
C LYS A 216 -11.84 12.67 -14.00
N ASN A 217 -13.07 12.73 -14.51
CA ASN A 217 -14.15 11.84 -14.07
C ASN A 217 -13.85 10.37 -14.36
N PHE A 218 -13.25 10.08 -15.52
CA PHE A 218 -12.81 8.73 -15.87
C PHE A 218 -11.74 8.23 -14.89
N THR A 219 -10.68 9.02 -14.68
CA THR A 219 -9.58 8.69 -13.76
C THR A 219 -10.08 8.49 -12.33
N GLU A 220 -10.93 9.37 -11.81
CA GLU A 220 -11.49 9.24 -10.46
C GLU A 220 -12.32 7.96 -10.29
N ARG A 221 -13.11 7.57 -11.30
CA ARG A 221 -13.90 6.32 -11.28
C ARG A 221 -13.02 5.08 -11.27
N GLU A 222 -12.05 5.02 -12.18
CA GLU A 222 -11.08 3.93 -12.24
C GLU A 222 -10.28 3.83 -10.94
N THR A 223 -9.86 4.98 -10.41
CA THR A 223 -9.15 5.04 -9.14
C THR A 223 -10.01 4.52 -7.99
N VAL A 224 -11.26 4.96 -7.86
CA VAL A 224 -12.20 4.43 -6.83
C VAL A 224 -12.32 2.91 -6.94
N TYR A 225 -12.45 2.37 -8.15
CA TYR A 225 -12.53 0.92 -8.36
C TYR A 225 -11.25 0.19 -7.90
N ASN A 226 -10.07 0.72 -8.23
CA ASN A 226 -8.80 0.15 -7.78
C ASN A 226 -8.62 0.22 -6.26
N LEU A 227 -9.01 1.34 -5.66
CA LEU A 227 -8.97 1.54 -4.21
C LEU A 227 -9.94 0.62 -3.47
N GLU A 228 -11.14 0.39 -3.99
CA GLU A 228 -12.10 -0.56 -3.41
C GLU A 228 -11.56 -2.00 -3.42
N LYS A 229 -10.78 -2.40 -4.43
CA LYS A 229 -10.06 -3.67 -4.41
C LYS A 229 -8.99 -3.74 -3.34
N LEU A 230 -8.21 -2.66 -3.16
CA LEU A 230 -7.21 -2.59 -2.10
C LEU A 230 -7.83 -2.73 -0.71
N LEU A 231 -9.04 -2.20 -0.48
CA LEU A 231 -9.78 -2.41 0.78
C LEU A 231 -10.10 -3.89 1.02
N VAL A 232 -10.43 -4.65 -0.04
CA VAL A 232 -10.65 -6.10 0.05
C VAL A 232 -9.34 -6.82 0.38
N ASP A 233 -8.24 -6.45 -0.30
CA ASP A 233 -6.92 -7.02 -0.02
C ASP A 233 -6.50 -6.75 1.44
N ILE A 234 -6.72 -5.54 1.97
CA ILE A 234 -6.45 -5.18 3.37
C ILE A 234 -7.21 -6.09 4.34
N GLN A 235 -8.50 -6.34 4.08
CA GLN A 235 -9.32 -7.21 4.93
C GLN A 235 -8.80 -8.66 4.93
N GLU A 236 -8.46 -9.19 3.75
CA GLU A 236 -7.93 -10.55 3.60
C GLU A 236 -6.58 -10.70 4.30
N ILE A 237 -5.65 -9.77 4.05
CA ILE A 237 -4.31 -9.77 4.67
C ILE A 237 -4.41 -9.63 6.19
N THR A 238 -5.26 -8.73 6.68
CA THR A 238 -5.50 -8.57 8.13
C THR A 238 -6.00 -9.86 8.76
N SER A 239 -6.94 -10.55 8.11
CA SER A 239 -7.46 -11.84 8.56
C SER A 239 -6.37 -12.91 8.61
N LEU A 240 -5.55 -13.00 7.56
CA LEU A 240 -4.42 -13.94 7.49
C LEU A 240 -3.39 -13.68 8.60
N ILE A 241 -3.01 -12.42 8.84
CA ILE A 241 -2.09 -12.05 9.91
C ILE A 241 -2.66 -12.45 11.27
N ASN A 242 -3.94 -12.13 11.54
CA ASN A 242 -4.57 -12.48 12.81
C ASN A 242 -4.65 -13.99 13.03
N ASN A 243 -4.94 -14.76 11.99
CA ASN A 243 -4.94 -16.23 12.06
C ASN A 243 -3.53 -16.78 12.35
N GLU A 244 -2.49 -16.22 11.74
CA GLU A 244 -1.10 -16.63 12.00
C GLU A 244 -0.61 -16.28 13.40
N ARG A 245 -1.10 -15.19 13.99
CA ARG A 245 -0.76 -14.78 15.37
C ARG A 245 -1.45 -15.60 16.45
N ASN A 246 -2.56 -16.27 16.11
CA ASN A 246 -3.34 -17.09 17.03
C ASN A 246 -2.93 -18.58 17.04
N LYS A 247 -1.93 -18.97 16.23
CA LYS A 247 -1.35 -20.33 16.17
C LYS A 247 -0.19 -20.48 17.16
#